data_AF-A0A2Z5N1Y2-F1
#
_entry.id   AF-A0A2Z5N1Y2-F1
#
_cell.length_a   1.000
_cell.length_b   1.000
_cell.length_c   1.000
_cell.angle_alpha   90.00
_cell.angle_beta   90.00
_cell.angle_gamma   90.00
#
_symmetry.space_group_name_H-M   'P 1'
#
loop_
_entity.id
_entity.type
_entity.pdbx_description
1 polymer ?
#
loop_
_entity_poly.entity_id
_entity_poly.type
_entity_poly.pdbx_seq_one_letter_code
_entity_poly.pdbx_strand_id
1 'polypeptide(L)' 'MTLADIQAVAPRQIERGIIETGPFYERRSRGGYFTVSGTEFHWYEQDGAAPSCCMSRDDALRAARESRRTIHAEAA' A
#
# COMPACT_ATOMS: atom_id res chain seq x y z
N MET A 1 -21.29 -6.08 -2.98
CA MET A 1 -20.33 -4.97 -2.87
C MET A 1 -21.13 -3.67 -2.90
N THR A 2 -21.03 -2.86 -1.85
CA THR A 2 -21.77 -1.60 -1.68
C THR A 2 -20.98 -0.42 -2.27
N LEU A 3 -21.64 0.73 -2.49
CA LEU A 3 -20.94 1.96 -2.92
C LEU A 3 -19.87 2.40 -1.91
N ALA A 4 -20.12 2.18 -0.62
CA ALA A 4 -19.13 2.43 0.43
C ALA A 4 -17.90 1.52 0.30
N ASP A 5 -18.09 0.25 -0.07
CA ASP A 5 -16.98 -0.67 -0.33
C ASP A 5 -16.15 -0.22 -1.55
N ILE A 6 -16.81 0.29 -2.60
CA ILE A 6 -16.13 0.81 -3.81
C ILE A 6 -15.31 2.05 -3.47
N GLN A 7 -15.88 2.98 -2.70
CA GLN A 7 -15.16 4.18 -2.25
C GLN A 7 -14.05 3.85 -1.24
N ALA A 8 -14.22 2.77 -0.48
CA ALA A 8 -13.20 2.30 0.46
C ALA A 8 -11.94 1.80 -0.27
N VAL A 9 -12.08 1.18 -1.45
CA VAL A 9 -10.94 0.64 -2.24
C VAL A 9 -10.39 1.59 -3.29
N ALA A 10 -11.02 2.75 -3.51
CA ALA A 10 -10.59 3.73 -4.50
C ALA A 10 -9.15 4.19 -4.21
N PRO A 11 -8.28 4.32 -5.23
CA PRO A 11 -6.92 4.81 -5.05
C PRO A 11 -6.88 6.20 -4.41
N ARG A 12 -6.03 6.38 -3.40
CA ARG A 12 -5.87 7.63 -2.66
C ARG A 12 -4.43 8.09 -2.74
N GLN A 13 -4.23 9.36 -3.09
CA GLN A 13 -2.91 9.96 -3.03
C GLN A 13 -2.55 10.23 -1.56
N ILE A 14 -1.52 9.55 -1.06
CA ILE A 14 -1.03 9.73 0.31
C ILE A 14 0.04 10.81 0.34
N GLU A 15 0.95 10.77 -0.63
CA GLU A 15 2.01 11.75 -0.84
C GLU A 15 2.21 11.97 -2.34
N ARG A 16 2.96 13.02 -2.71
CA ARG A 16 3.36 13.22 -4.10
C ARG A 16 4.17 12.00 -4.58
N GLY A 17 3.62 11.28 -5.56
CA GLY A 17 4.24 10.09 -6.13
C GLY A 17 4.03 8.79 -5.32
N ILE A 18 3.15 8.80 -4.30
CA ILE A 18 2.77 7.61 -3.55
C ILE A 18 1.24 7.53 -3.52
N ILE A 19 0.70 6.48 -4.14
CA ILE A 19 -0.74 6.20 -4.19
C ILE A 19 -1.01 4.96 -3.35
N GLU A 20 -1.98 5.00 -2.46
CA GLU A 20 -2.48 3.83 -1.75
C GLU A 20 -3.71 3.28 -2.46
N THR A 21 -3.77 1.96 -2.63
CA THR A 21 -4.96 1.25 -3.13
C THR A 21 -5.41 0.23 -2.09
N GLY A 22 -6.72 0.18 -1.85
CA GLY A 22 -7.34 -0.58 -0.75
C GLY A 22 -7.86 0.33 0.37
N PRO A 23 -8.29 -0.24 1.52
CA PRO A 23 -8.05 -1.62 1.93
C PRO A 23 -8.96 -2.65 1.25
N PHE A 24 -8.38 -3.76 0.80
CA PHE A 24 -9.07 -4.99 0.45
C PHE A 24 -9.29 -5.84 1.69
N TYR A 25 -10.44 -6.50 1.75
CA TYR A 25 -10.76 -7.49 2.76
C TYR A 25 -10.69 -8.87 2.12
N GLU A 26 -9.56 -9.56 2.29
CA GLU A 26 -9.38 -10.92 1.80
C GLU A 26 -9.11 -11.88 2.96
N ARG A 27 -9.86 -13.00 3.02
CA ARG A 27 -9.63 -14.09 3.98
C ARG A 27 -9.49 -13.66 5.46
N ARG A 28 -10.25 -12.64 5.89
CA ARG A 28 -10.21 -12.03 7.25
C ARG A 28 -8.98 -11.17 7.54
N SER A 29 -8.13 -10.92 6.56
CA SER A 29 -7.07 -9.93 6.64
C SER A 29 -7.49 -8.69 5.86
N ARG A 30 -7.31 -7.53 6.49
CA ARG A 30 -7.45 -6.24 5.82
C ARG A 30 -6.08 -5.85 5.29
N GLY A 31 -5.95 -5.49 4.03
CA GLY A 31 -4.66 -5.17 3.44
C GLY A 31 -4.77 -4.22 2.26
N GLY A 32 -3.66 -3.74 1.76
CA GLY A 32 -3.61 -2.84 0.62
C GLY A 32 -2.19 -2.76 0.10
N TYR A 33 -1.95 -1.84 -0.83
CA TYR A 33 -0.61 -1.58 -1.31
C TYR A 33 -0.40 -0.12 -1.63
N PHE A 34 0.86 0.31 -1.53
CA PHE A 34 1.30 1.59 -2.07
C PHE A 34 1.94 1.39 -3.44
N THR A 35 1.70 2.30 -4.37
CA THR A 35 2.35 2.33 -5.67
C THR A 35 3.26 3.55 -5.79
N VAL A 36 4.51 3.32 -6.18
CA VAL A 36 5.51 4.35 -6.48
C VAL A 36 6.14 4.03 -7.82
N SER A 37 5.92 4.88 -8.83
CA SER A 37 6.48 4.71 -10.18
C SER A 37 6.28 3.30 -10.79
N GLY A 38 5.17 2.62 -10.46
CA GLY A 38 4.86 1.26 -10.92
C GLY A 38 5.30 0.13 -9.99
N THR A 39 6.06 0.41 -8.93
CA THR A 39 6.42 -0.57 -7.90
C THR A 39 5.37 -0.62 -6.80
N GLU A 40 4.95 -1.82 -6.41
CA GLU A 40 3.95 -2.05 -5.37
C GLU A 40 4.56 -2.47 -4.02
N PHE A 41 4.06 -1.90 -2.93
CA PHE A 41 4.45 -2.20 -1.56
C PHE A 41 3.23 -2.66 -0.77
N HIS A 42 3.10 -3.98 -0.62
CA HIS A 42 1.93 -4.63 -0.02
C HIS A 42 1.97 -4.62 1.51
N TRP A 43 0.84 -4.31 2.13
CA TRP A 43 0.66 -4.31 3.59
C TRP A 43 -0.60 -5.05 4.01
N TYR A 44 -0.58 -5.58 5.23
CA TYR A 44 -1.69 -6.30 5.84
C TYR A 44 -1.82 -5.93 7.32
N GLU A 45 -3.06 -5.82 7.80
CA GLU A 45 -3.38 -5.68 9.22
C GLU A 45 -3.27 -7.06 9.90
N GLN A 46 -2.69 -7.04 11.10
CA GLN A 46 -2.17 -8.22 11.80
C GLN A 46 -3.25 -9.17 12.36
N ASP A 47 -4.53 -8.79 12.27
CA ASP A 47 -5.65 -9.56 12.83
C ASP A 47 -6.02 -10.84 12.04
N GLY A 48 -5.31 -11.12 10.94
CA GLY A 48 -5.39 -12.40 10.23
C GLY A 48 -4.01 -13.00 10.00
N ALA A 49 -3.96 -14.28 9.63
CA ALA A 49 -2.73 -15.00 9.28
C ALA A 49 -2.08 -14.35 8.04
N ALA A 50 -1.41 -13.21 8.23
CA ALA A 50 -0.68 -12.52 7.20
C ALA A 50 0.46 -13.43 6.72
N PRO A 51 0.62 -13.64 5.41
CA PRO A 51 1.77 -14.35 4.87
C PRO A 51 3.07 -13.75 5.42
N SER A 52 4.10 -14.56 5.67
CA SER A 52 5.38 -14.14 6.24
C SER A 52 6.14 -13.08 5.42
N CYS A 53 5.72 -12.81 4.19
CA CYS A 53 6.23 -11.73 3.33
C CYS A 53 5.52 -10.38 3.51
N CYS A 54 4.54 -10.27 4.42
CA CYS A 54 3.66 -9.12 4.53
C CYS A 54 4.17 -8.08 5.53
N MET A 55 4.19 -6.81 5.12
CA MET A 55 4.58 -5.69 5.96
C MET A 55 3.37 -5.13 6.72
N SER A 56 3.64 -4.45 7.84
CA SER A 56 2.67 -3.50 8.40
C SER A 56 2.41 -2.37 7.39
N ARG A 57 1.27 -1.68 7.51
CA ARG A 57 0.98 -0.51 6.65
C ARG A 57 2.08 0.56 6.75
N ASP A 58 2.60 0.78 7.95
CA ASP A 58 3.65 1.78 8.18
C ASP A 58 5.00 1.35 7.57
N ASP A 59 5.34 0.06 7.63
CA ASP A 59 6.55 -0.47 7.00
C ASP A 59 6.48 -0.40 5.48
N ALA A 60 5.33 -0.75 4.89
CA ALA A 60 5.13 -0.62 3.45
C ALA A 60 5.18 0.85 3.00
N LEU A 61 4.63 1.78 3.80
CA LEU A 61 4.73 3.22 3.51
C LEU A 61 6.18 3.71 3.64
N ARG A 62 6.93 3.23 4.63
CA ARG A 62 8.36 3.54 4.78
C ARG A 62 9.17 3.06 3.58
N ALA A 63 8.93 1.83 3.12
CA ALA A 63 9.58 1.27 1.93
C ALA A 63 9.22 2.05 0.65
N ALA A 64 7.95 2.43 0.49
CA ALA A 64 7.50 3.27 -0.62
C ALA A 64 8.23 4.64 -0.65
N ARG A 65 8.36 5.30 0.51
CA ARG A 65 9.10 6.56 0.65
C ARG A 65 10.58 6.42 0.36
N GLU A 66 11.18 5.28 0.71
CA GLU A 66 12.58 4.98 0.43
C GLU A 66 12.80 4.76 -1.07
N SER A 67 11.98 3.91 -1.70
CA SER A 67 12.01 3.69 -3.15
C SER A 67 11.84 4.98 -3.94
N ARG A 68 10.90 5.85 -3.53
CA ARG A 68 10.72 7.16 -4.16
C ARG A 68 11.98 8.03 -4.04
N ARG A 69 12.66 7.99 -2.89
CA ARG A 69 13.91 8.74 -2.67
C ARG A 69 15.03 8.22 -3.55
N THR A 70 15.18 6.90 -3.69
CA THR A 70 16.17 6.29 -4.58
C THR A 70 15.95 6.71 -6.04
N ILE A 71 14.72 6.62 -6.54
CA ILE A 71 14.39 7.02 -7.91
C ILE A 71 14.74 8.50 -8.16
N HIS A 72 14.45 9.38 -7.19
CA HIS A 72 14.83 10.80 -7.32
C HIS A 72 16.33 11.04 -7.22
N ALA A 73 17.07 10.25 -6.45
CA ALA A 73 18.52 10.35 -6.34
C ALA A 73 19.22 9.86 -7.61
N GLU A 74 18.67 8.86 -8.30
CA GLU A 74 19.20 8.34 -9.56
C GLU A 74 18.87 9.21 -10.79
N ALA A 75 17.89 10.10 -10.66
CA ALA A 75 17.45 11.00 -11.72
C ALA A 75 18.08 12.42 -11.66
N ALA A 76 18.98 12.67 -10.70
CA ALA A 76 19.69 13.93 -10.49
C ALA A 76 21.15 13.85 -10.94
#